data_AF-A0A8H5HDM7-F1
#
_entry.id   AF-A0A8H5HDM7-F1
#
_cell.length_a   1.000
_cell.length_b   1.000
_cell.length_c   1.000
_cell.angle_alpha   90.00
_cell.angle_beta   90.00
_cell.angle_gamma   90.00
#
_symmetry.space_group_name_H-M   'P 1'
#
loop_
_entity.id
_entity.type
_entity.pdbx_description
1 polymer ?
#
loop_
_entity_poly.entity_id
_entity_poly.type
_entity_poly.pdbx_seq_one_letter_code
_entity_poly.pdbx_strand_id
1 'polypeptide(L)'
;MAGGVAHNVVTWIGTCNSPRSYLVPSTPEYRSFRTAAHTLIVDLSQKNDSIDEAGPVFIRCLDMIARANDGQMYTPIDMLRIECEESNTRPSPHLWAVLGSLRLRYLHILIGQPGELSQPKLAALTPMACTGKSRANILPLPHYRYNLKYGTPQLFAGLRGLKIVHPLAMDIFVDMCQEFHGFAGQLLSLVLVSQPSDAHGRKRHTYEFGDALSQCTALSHLGLTLAHHDVDLPLCHMLPTWLSEIPGLVGFRFRGPAVMVRHCGRWIQCAGDEAWLRKLKSLLCSVGDTPETDWRNRQSIIGEVLAWETRFIDAMVTHRPDLKVLY
;
A
#
# COMPACT_ATOMS: atom_id res chain seq x y z
N MET A 1 14.69 23.03 -25.02
CA MET A 1 13.59 22.93 -24.03
C MET A 1 14.22 22.68 -22.68
N ALA A 2 14.14 23.65 -21.76
CA ALA A 2 14.67 23.49 -20.40
C ALA A 2 13.73 22.57 -19.63
N GLY A 3 14.18 21.35 -19.30
CA GLY A 3 13.42 20.44 -18.45
C GLY A 3 13.40 20.97 -17.02
N GLY A 4 12.28 21.56 -16.59
CA GLY A 4 12.07 21.94 -15.20
C GLY A 4 12.12 20.70 -14.31
N VAL A 5 12.96 20.71 -13.29
CA VAL A 5 13.02 19.66 -12.28
C VAL A 5 11.78 19.81 -11.41
N ALA A 6 10.85 18.84 -11.47
CA ALA A 6 9.74 18.80 -10.53
C ALA A 6 10.29 18.56 -9.11
N HIS A 7 10.07 19.52 -8.22
CA HIS A 7 10.41 19.38 -6.80
C HIS A 7 9.22 18.75 -6.08
N ASN A 8 9.41 17.58 -5.48
CA ASN A 8 8.40 16.96 -4.62
C ASN A 8 8.50 17.58 -3.22
N VAL A 9 7.40 18.15 -2.72
CA VAL A 9 7.33 18.64 -1.34
C VAL A 9 6.97 17.46 -0.44
N VAL A 10 7.72 17.29 0.65
CA VAL A 10 7.44 16.24 1.66
C VAL A 10 7.28 16.92 3.01
N THR A 11 6.09 16.79 3.60
CA THR A 11 5.79 17.25 4.95
C THR A 11 5.79 16.06 5.89
N TRP A 12 6.64 16.10 6.91
CA TRP A 12 6.71 15.08 7.96
C TRP A 12 6.01 15.56 9.21
N ILE A 13 5.18 14.69 9.79
CA ILE A 13 4.61 14.89 11.12
C ILE A 13 4.80 13.60 11.91
N GLY A 14 5.61 13.67 12.96
CA GLY A 14 5.82 12.59 13.92
C GLY A 14 5.62 13.09 15.34
N THR A 15 5.46 12.15 16.29
CA THR A 15 5.44 12.47 17.71
C THR A 15 6.84 12.92 18.17
N CYS A 16 6.88 13.91 19.06
CA CYS A 16 7.90 14.96 19.09
C CYS A 16 9.30 14.58 19.62
N ASN A 17 9.65 13.31 19.78
CA ASN A 17 10.80 12.93 20.63
C ASN A 17 12.10 12.60 19.87
N SER A 18 12.11 12.65 18.53
CA SER A 18 13.38 12.76 17.77
C SER A 18 13.15 13.19 16.32
N PRO A 19 13.70 14.32 15.84
CA PRO A 19 13.67 14.65 14.43
C PRO A 19 14.55 13.65 13.67
N ARG A 20 13.92 12.67 13.01
CA ARG A 20 14.61 11.83 12.03
C ARG A 20 14.60 12.58 10.70
N SER A 21 15.78 12.99 10.24
CA SER A 21 15.95 13.56 8.91
C SER A 21 16.05 12.40 7.91
N TYR A 22 15.13 12.32 6.97
CA TYR A 22 15.14 11.28 5.94
C TYR A 22 15.32 11.91 4.56
N LEU A 23 16.34 11.44 3.83
CA LEU A 23 16.32 11.51 2.38
C LEU A 23 15.33 10.44 1.91
N VAL A 24 14.27 10.83 1.19
CA VAL A 24 13.42 9.84 0.50
C VAL A 24 14.33 9.15 -0.51
N PRO A 25 14.69 7.87 -0.32
CA PRO A 25 15.55 7.20 -1.29
C PRO A 25 14.76 7.13 -2.59
N SER A 26 15.42 7.46 -3.70
CA SER A 26 14.88 7.22 -5.04
C SER A 26 14.89 5.71 -5.32
N THR A 27 14.14 4.90 -4.57
CA THR A 27 14.01 3.48 -4.91
C THR A 27 13.25 3.35 -6.23
N PRO A 28 13.53 2.31 -7.05
CA PRO A 28 12.84 2.09 -8.32
C PRO A 28 11.31 1.99 -8.17
N GLU A 29 10.82 1.56 -6.99
CA GLU A 29 9.39 1.52 -6.65
C GLU A 29 8.73 2.91 -6.60
N TYR A 30 9.50 3.97 -6.34
CA TYR A 30 9.00 5.35 -6.33
C TYR A 30 8.82 5.95 -7.73
N ARG A 31 9.27 5.28 -8.81
CA ARG A 31 9.13 5.81 -10.17
C ARG A 31 7.67 5.87 -10.64
N SER A 32 6.77 5.03 -10.12
CA SER A 32 5.34 5.07 -10.47
C SER A 32 4.59 6.27 -9.89
N PHE A 33 5.16 6.95 -8.87
CA PHE A 33 4.47 8.01 -8.13
C PHE A 33 5.19 9.36 -8.17
N ARG A 34 6.11 9.57 -9.13
CA ARG A 34 6.72 10.88 -9.42
C ARG A 34 5.71 11.98 -9.82
N THR A 35 4.42 11.68 -9.82
CA THR A 35 3.33 12.61 -10.11
C THR A 35 2.74 13.25 -8.85
N ALA A 36 3.13 12.80 -7.65
CA ALA A 36 2.68 13.41 -6.41
C ALA A 36 3.40 14.77 -6.19
N ALA A 37 2.64 15.85 -6.21
CA ALA A 37 3.14 17.21 -5.99
C ALA A 37 3.50 17.46 -4.53
N HIS A 38 2.77 16.85 -3.58
CA HIS A 38 2.97 17.05 -2.15
C HIS A 38 2.58 15.82 -1.32
N THR A 39 3.58 15.22 -0.67
CA THR A 39 3.41 14.06 0.20
C THR A 39 3.38 14.45 1.68
N LEU A 40 2.37 13.99 2.40
CA LEU A 40 2.30 14.04 3.87
C LEU A 40 2.68 12.67 4.44
N ILE A 41 3.67 12.64 5.34
CA ILE A 41 4.08 11.43 6.05
C ILE A 41 3.71 11.58 7.53
N VAL A 42 2.91 10.63 8.01
CA VAL A 42 2.48 10.48 9.40
C VAL A 42 3.19 9.28 9.99
N ASP A 43 4.13 9.54 10.90
CA ASP A 43 4.91 8.51 11.57
C ASP A 43 4.36 8.24 12.98
N LEU A 44 3.80 7.04 13.17
CA LEU A 44 3.21 6.52 14.41
C LEU A 44 4.15 5.51 15.11
N SER A 45 5.43 5.46 14.74
CA SER A 45 6.38 4.47 15.27
C SER A 45 6.82 4.71 16.72
N GLN A 46 6.78 5.95 17.23
CA GLN A 46 7.29 6.22 18.57
C GLN A 46 6.25 5.89 19.64
N LYS A 47 6.48 4.75 20.29
CA LYS A 47 5.73 4.12 21.40
C LYS A 47 5.34 4.99 22.60
N ASN A 48 5.95 6.15 22.80
CA ASN A 48 6.08 6.66 24.17
C ASN A 48 5.02 7.66 24.63
N ASP A 49 4.21 8.20 23.73
CA ASP A 49 3.06 8.99 24.14
C ASP A 49 1.87 8.38 23.40
N SER A 50 0.84 7.96 24.13
CA SER A 50 -0.42 7.61 23.49
C SER A 50 -0.77 8.74 22.51
N ILE A 51 -1.37 8.40 21.38
CA ILE A 51 -2.00 9.40 20.50
C ILE A 51 -2.96 10.29 21.33
N ASP A 52 -3.33 9.92 22.56
CA ASP A 52 -4.12 10.73 23.46
C ASP A 52 -3.36 11.91 24.10
N GLU A 53 -2.05 11.80 24.39
CA GLU A 53 -1.27 12.88 25.05
C GLU A 53 -0.59 13.85 24.06
N ALA A 54 0.07 13.32 23.02
CA ALA A 54 0.61 14.13 21.92
C ALA A 54 -0.47 14.50 20.88
N GLY A 55 -1.63 13.84 20.94
CA GLY A 55 -2.75 13.94 20.01
C GLY A 55 -3.20 15.35 19.73
N PRO A 56 -3.56 16.17 20.72
CA PRO A 56 -4.16 17.47 20.45
C PRO A 56 -3.26 18.39 19.62
N VAL A 57 -1.94 18.38 19.86
CA VAL A 57 -0.98 19.20 19.09
C VAL A 57 -0.80 18.63 17.69
N PHE A 58 -0.62 17.31 17.58
CA PHE A 58 -0.48 16.61 16.31
C PHE A 58 -1.72 16.78 15.41
N ILE A 59 -2.91 16.56 15.97
CA ILE A 59 -4.22 16.75 15.35
C ILE A 59 -4.41 18.21 14.94
N ARG A 60 -4.01 19.19 15.77
CA ARG A 60 -4.07 20.61 15.38
C ARG A 60 -3.13 20.95 14.22
N CYS A 61 -1.93 20.38 14.18
CA CYS A 61 -1.01 20.58 13.06
C CYS A 61 -1.60 20.02 11.77
N LEU A 62 -2.17 18.81 11.83
CA LEU A 62 -2.86 18.19 10.71
C LEU A 62 -4.09 19.01 10.26
N ASP A 63 -4.92 19.48 11.20
CA ASP A 63 -6.08 20.33 10.90
C ASP A 63 -5.67 21.66 10.28
N MET A 64 -4.59 22.29 10.78
CA MET A 64 -4.03 23.50 10.17
C MET A 64 -3.58 23.25 8.74
N ILE A 65 -2.86 22.16 8.50
CA ILE A 65 -2.40 21.79 7.16
C ILE A 65 -3.59 21.50 6.23
N ALA A 66 -4.58 20.76 6.71
CA ALA A 66 -5.76 20.40 5.94
C ALA A 66 -6.62 21.63 5.59
N ARG A 67 -6.89 22.52 6.55
CA ARG A 67 -7.63 23.78 6.31
C ARG A 67 -6.87 24.73 5.40
N ALA A 68 -5.56 24.82 5.56
CA ALA A 68 -4.75 25.69 4.72
C ALA A 68 -4.69 25.18 3.26
N ASN A 69 -4.86 23.87 3.06
CA ASN A 69 -5.04 23.26 1.75
C ASN A 69 -6.41 23.61 1.13
N ASP A 70 -7.49 23.54 1.92
CA ASP A 70 -8.84 23.93 1.46
C ASP A 70 -8.94 25.42 1.07
N GLY A 71 -8.12 26.28 1.68
CA GLY A 71 -8.03 27.71 1.38
C GLY A 71 -7.12 28.09 0.20
N GLN A 72 -6.61 27.13 -0.59
CA GLN A 72 -5.66 27.32 -1.69
C GLN A 72 -4.32 28.00 -1.34
N MET A 73 -3.97 28.14 -0.06
CA MET A 73 -2.69 28.77 0.32
C MET A 73 -1.48 27.86 0.09
N TYR A 74 -1.68 26.54 0.01
CA TYR A 74 -0.62 25.55 -0.14
C TYR A 74 -0.87 24.63 -1.33
N THR A 75 0.21 24.00 -1.81
CA THR A 75 0.10 22.94 -2.82
C THR A 75 -0.72 21.79 -2.26
N PRO A 76 -1.74 21.30 -2.98
CA PRO A 76 -2.58 20.24 -2.48
C PRO A 76 -1.81 18.98 -2.13
N ILE A 77 -1.98 18.52 -0.88
CA ILE A 77 -1.50 17.21 -0.46
C ILE A 77 -2.24 16.17 -1.27
N ASP A 78 -1.50 15.45 -2.09
CA ASP A 78 -2.03 14.44 -2.99
C ASP A 78 -1.60 13.03 -2.61
N MET A 79 -0.64 12.89 -1.71
CA MET A 79 -0.22 11.62 -1.15
C MET A 79 -0.18 11.66 0.37
N LEU A 80 -0.76 10.65 1.01
CA LEU A 80 -0.61 10.38 2.44
C LEU A 80 0.14 9.06 2.62
N ARG A 81 1.11 9.04 3.52
CA ARG A 81 1.79 7.83 3.98
C ARG A 81 1.67 7.75 5.50
N ILE A 82 1.11 6.66 5.98
CA ILE A 82 1.01 6.35 7.41
C ILE A 82 1.99 5.23 7.69
N GLU A 83 2.89 5.45 8.63
CA GLU A 83 3.89 4.47 9.06
C GLU A 83 3.63 4.07 10.51
N CYS A 84 3.65 2.78 10.80
CA CYS A 84 3.61 2.27 12.15
C CYS A 84 4.47 1.01 12.27
N GLU A 85 5.35 0.96 13.27
CA GLU A 85 6.22 -0.19 13.50
C GLU A 85 5.45 -1.38 14.11
N GLU A 86 4.40 -1.11 14.89
CA GLU A 86 3.63 -2.15 15.58
C GLU A 86 2.49 -2.68 14.70
N SER A 87 2.48 -4.00 14.46
CA SER A 87 1.46 -4.68 13.66
C SER A 87 0.03 -4.55 14.20
N ASN A 88 -0.12 -4.32 15.51
CA ASN A 88 -1.42 -4.21 16.17
C ASN A 88 -1.89 -2.75 16.31
N THR A 89 -1.04 -1.78 16.02
CA THR A 89 -1.40 -0.37 16.16
C THR A 89 -2.25 0.05 14.99
N ARG A 90 -3.47 0.46 15.31
CA ARG A 90 -4.40 1.03 14.33
C ARG A 90 -4.33 2.55 14.40
N PRO A 91 -4.35 3.25 13.25
CA PRO A 91 -4.59 4.68 13.24
C PRO A 91 -5.87 5.00 14.03
N SER A 92 -5.81 5.98 14.93
CA SER A 92 -6.98 6.33 15.74
C SER A 92 -8.10 6.91 14.86
N PRO A 93 -9.38 6.72 15.22
CA PRO A 93 -10.49 7.36 14.50
C PRO A 93 -10.35 8.88 14.41
N HIS A 94 -9.70 9.51 15.39
CA HIS A 94 -9.41 10.95 15.38
C HIS A 94 -8.43 11.34 14.28
N LEU A 95 -7.39 10.54 14.03
CA LEU A 95 -6.49 10.77 12.90
C LEU A 95 -7.25 10.77 11.58
N TRP A 96 -8.10 9.76 11.36
CA TRP A 96 -8.93 9.69 10.16
C TRP A 96 -9.92 10.84 10.01
N ALA A 97 -10.52 11.30 11.11
CA ALA A 97 -11.43 12.43 11.09
C ALA A 97 -10.74 13.73 10.62
N VAL A 98 -9.52 13.98 11.09
CA VAL A 98 -8.74 15.16 10.69
C VAL A 98 -8.27 15.06 9.24
N LEU A 99 -7.85 13.88 8.82
CA LEU A 99 -7.43 13.64 7.44
C LEU A 99 -8.61 13.68 6.47
N GLY A 100 -9.84 13.52 6.95
CA GLY A 100 -11.04 13.35 6.12
C GLY A 100 -11.38 14.52 5.20
N SER A 101 -10.80 15.71 5.39
CA SER A 101 -10.92 16.83 4.45
C SER A 101 -9.90 16.78 3.30
N LEU A 102 -8.84 15.97 3.43
CA LEU A 102 -7.83 15.83 2.39
C LEU A 102 -8.40 15.13 1.16
N ARG A 103 -8.12 15.70 -0.01
CA ARG A 103 -8.46 15.13 -1.32
C ARG A 103 -7.28 14.35 -1.90
N LEU A 104 -6.97 13.23 -1.26
CA LEU A 104 -5.81 12.43 -1.63
C LEU A 104 -6.01 11.72 -2.97
N ARG A 105 -4.93 11.62 -3.75
CA ARG A 105 -4.83 10.74 -4.91
C ARG A 105 -4.11 9.44 -4.57
N TYR A 106 -3.24 9.45 -3.57
CA TYR A 106 -2.41 8.31 -3.18
C TYR A 106 -2.43 8.09 -1.67
N LEU A 107 -2.54 6.83 -1.25
CA LEU A 107 -2.51 6.43 0.16
C LEU A 107 -1.59 5.23 0.35
N HIS A 108 -0.63 5.37 1.24
CA HIS A 108 0.26 4.30 1.69
C HIS A 108 -0.02 4.01 3.17
N ILE A 109 -0.36 2.78 3.49
CA ILE A 109 -0.53 2.28 4.87
C ILE A 109 0.57 1.26 5.10
N LEU A 110 1.56 1.59 5.95
CA LEU A 110 2.72 0.74 6.23
C LEU A 110 2.70 0.41 7.72
N ILE A 111 2.27 -0.78 8.08
CA ILE A 111 2.06 -1.20 9.48
C ILE A 111 2.77 -2.53 9.70
N GLY A 112 3.63 -2.62 10.72
CA GLY A 112 4.40 -3.85 11.02
C GLY A 112 5.72 -3.95 10.25
N GLN A 113 6.19 -2.87 9.64
CA GLN A 113 7.53 -2.79 9.08
C GLN A 113 8.48 -2.30 10.18
N PRO A 114 9.45 -3.10 10.68
CA PRO A 114 10.57 -2.53 11.42
C PRO A 114 11.26 -1.57 10.45
N GLY A 115 11.32 -0.28 10.78
CA GLY A 115 11.64 0.77 9.81
C GLY A 115 12.82 0.40 8.91
N GLU A 116 12.53 0.04 7.65
CA GLU A 116 13.53 -0.16 6.58
C GLU A 116 14.35 1.14 6.32
N LEU A 117 13.95 2.25 6.95
CA LEU A 117 14.59 3.56 6.94
C LEU A 117 15.60 3.79 8.07
N SER A 118 15.97 2.76 8.82
CA SER A 118 17.04 2.85 9.83
C SER A 118 18.44 2.87 9.18
N GLN A 119 18.87 4.08 8.74
CA GLN A 119 20.23 4.58 8.42
C GLN A 119 20.66 4.65 6.93
N PRO A 120 21.42 5.70 6.49
CA PRO A 120 22.44 6.45 7.24
C PRO A 120 22.16 7.95 7.51
N LYS A 121 22.85 8.44 8.56
CA LYS A 121 22.89 9.81 9.10
C LYS A 121 23.35 10.84 8.06
N LEU A 122 22.61 11.95 7.89
CA LEU A 122 23.15 13.24 7.42
C LEU A 122 22.29 14.44 7.89
N ALA A 123 22.86 15.64 7.77
CA ALA A 123 22.57 16.87 8.51
C ALA A 123 21.10 17.36 8.58
N ALA A 124 20.81 18.00 9.72
CA ALA A 124 19.51 18.44 10.19
C ALA A 124 18.69 19.24 9.16
N LEU A 125 17.53 18.71 8.80
CA LEU A 125 16.40 19.56 8.42
C LEU A 125 15.79 20.13 9.70
N THR A 126 15.51 21.43 9.74
CA THR A 126 14.89 22.09 10.88
C THR A 126 13.49 21.52 11.10
N PRO A 127 13.23 20.79 12.20
CA PRO A 127 11.86 20.40 12.52
C PRO A 127 11.03 21.67 12.75
N MET A 128 9.78 21.69 12.29
CA MET A 128 8.79 22.56 12.93
C MET A 128 8.55 22.02 14.33
N ALA A 129 9.40 22.43 15.27
CA ALA A 129 9.20 22.12 16.67
C ALA A 129 7.99 22.93 17.16
N CYS A 130 6.87 22.24 17.41
CA CYS A 130 5.71 22.82 18.06
C CYS A 130 6.01 23.05 19.54
N THR A 131 6.86 24.02 19.88
CA THR A 131 7.28 24.32 21.28
C THR A 131 6.25 25.16 22.04
N GLY A 132 4.96 24.96 21.77
CA GLY A 132 3.89 25.67 22.45
C GLY A 132 3.36 24.87 23.63
N LYS A 133 3.88 25.10 24.85
CA LYS A 133 3.16 24.76 26.10
C LYS A 133 1.95 25.69 26.24
N SER A 134 0.91 25.46 25.44
CA SER A 134 -0.34 26.20 25.53
C SER A 134 -1.37 25.35 26.25
N ARG A 135 -1.67 25.71 27.51
CA ARG A 135 -2.91 25.29 28.19
C ARG A 135 -4.07 26.03 27.53
N ALA A 136 -4.48 25.58 26.34
CA ALA A 136 -5.64 26.11 25.66
C ALA A 136 -6.84 25.21 25.95
N ASN A 137 -7.98 25.83 26.26
CA ASN A 137 -9.29 25.19 26.32
C ASN A 137 -9.49 24.32 25.08
N ILE A 138 -9.52 23.00 25.27
CA ILE A 138 -9.88 22.04 24.24
C ILE A 138 -11.34 22.34 23.91
N LEU A 139 -11.59 23.00 22.78
CA LEU A 139 -12.94 23.05 22.21
C LEU A 139 -13.42 21.60 22.11
N PRO A 140 -14.65 21.27 22.55
CA PRO A 140 -15.16 19.92 22.45
C PRO A 140 -15.08 19.50 20.99
N LEU A 141 -14.23 18.50 20.72
CA LEU A 141 -14.11 17.90 19.40
C LEU A 141 -15.50 17.41 19.00
N PRO A 142 -15.98 17.70 17.79
CA PRO A 142 -17.28 17.22 17.35
C PRO A 142 -17.30 15.69 17.50
N HIS A 143 -18.36 15.16 18.10
CA HIS A 143 -18.54 13.73 18.29
C HIS A 143 -18.62 13.04 16.92
N TYR A 144 -17.48 12.59 16.40
CA TYR A 144 -17.41 11.77 15.19
C TYR A 144 -18.01 10.40 15.50
N ARG A 145 -19.30 10.22 15.22
CA ARG A 145 -20.04 8.94 15.36
C ARG A 145 -19.77 7.96 14.20
N TYR A 146 -18.57 7.97 13.65
CA TYR A 146 -18.19 7.05 12.58
C TYR A 146 -17.23 6.03 13.17
N ASN A 147 -17.52 4.74 12.99
CA ASN A 147 -16.52 3.67 13.13
C ASN A 147 -15.51 3.81 11.98
N LEU A 148 -14.65 4.84 12.03
CA LEU A 148 -13.63 5.11 11.01
C LEU A 148 -12.50 4.12 11.19
N LYS A 149 -12.70 2.89 10.69
CA LYS A 149 -11.63 1.88 10.77
C LYS A 149 -10.48 2.26 9.84
N TYR A 150 -10.80 2.88 8.69
CA TYR A 150 -9.82 3.18 7.64
C TYR A 150 -9.88 4.60 7.06
N GLY A 151 -10.85 5.44 7.44
CA GLY A 151 -10.94 6.81 6.90
C GLY A 151 -12.38 7.30 6.77
N THR A 152 -12.56 8.50 6.24
CA THR A 152 -13.89 9.01 5.85
C THR A 152 -14.15 8.73 4.36
N PRO A 153 -15.41 8.62 3.91
CA PRO A 153 -15.72 8.48 2.48
C PRO A 153 -15.10 9.57 1.60
N GLN A 154 -15.00 10.81 2.13
CA GLN A 154 -14.41 11.94 1.41
C GLN A 154 -12.93 11.74 1.13
N LEU A 155 -12.18 11.14 2.06
CA LEU A 155 -10.76 10.81 1.88
C LEU A 155 -10.55 9.91 0.66
N PHE A 156 -11.49 9.00 0.44
CA PHE A 156 -11.42 8.00 -0.62
C PHE A 156 -11.99 8.46 -1.94
N ALA A 157 -12.85 9.48 -1.99
CA ALA A 157 -13.55 9.91 -3.20
C ALA A 157 -12.65 10.31 -4.39
N GLY A 158 -11.36 10.57 -4.16
CA GLY A 158 -10.38 10.91 -5.20
C GLY A 158 -9.21 9.93 -5.35
N LEU A 159 -9.21 8.83 -4.59
CA LEU A 159 -8.04 7.95 -4.51
C LEU A 159 -7.83 7.18 -5.82
N ARG A 160 -6.63 7.30 -6.38
CA ARG A 160 -6.18 6.61 -7.60
C ARG A 160 -5.14 5.55 -7.31
N GLY A 161 -4.39 5.66 -6.23
CA GLY A 161 -3.38 4.67 -5.83
C GLY A 161 -3.47 4.30 -4.37
N LEU A 162 -3.44 3.00 -4.10
CA LEU A 162 -3.42 2.44 -2.75
C LEU A 162 -2.24 1.47 -2.62
N LYS A 163 -1.42 1.65 -1.58
CA LYS A 163 -0.42 0.67 -1.13
C LYS A 163 -0.71 0.29 0.32
N ILE A 164 -0.89 -1.00 0.59
CA ILE A 164 -1.02 -1.53 1.94
C ILE A 164 0.12 -2.52 2.17
N VAL A 165 0.91 -2.26 3.20
CA VAL A 165 1.92 -3.18 3.72
C VAL A 165 1.52 -3.52 5.15
N HIS A 166 0.98 -4.72 5.33
CA HIS A 166 0.41 -5.17 6.60
C HIS A 166 0.20 -6.69 6.55
N PRO A 167 0.27 -7.42 7.68
CA PRO A 167 0.03 -8.87 7.66
C PRO A 167 -1.37 -9.29 7.16
N LEU A 168 -2.36 -8.41 7.30
CA LEU A 168 -3.72 -8.57 6.78
C LEU A 168 -4.02 -7.60 5.63
N ALA A 169 -3.05 -7.36 4.74
CA ALA A 169 -3.20 -6.34 3.68
C ALA A 169 -4.42 -6.60 2.77
N MET A 170 -4.70 -7.86 2.45
CA MET A 170 -5.87 -8.25 1.66
C MET A 170 -7.18 -8.00 2.42
N ASP A 171 -7.27 -8.38 3.69
CA ASP A 171 -8.48 -8.17 4.49
C ASP A 171 -8.76 -6.68 4.69
N ILE A 172 -7.73 -5.87 4.92
CA ILE A 172 -7.87 -4.40 4.99
C ILE A 172 -8.46 -3.86 3.69
N PHE A 173 -7.95 -4.32 2.55
CA PHE A 173 -8.48 -3.89 1.25
C PHE A 173 -9.94 -4.30 1.06
N VAL A 174 -10.31 -5.53 1.42
CA VAL A 174 -11.70 -6.01 1.38
C VAL A 174 -12.60 -5.17 2.27
N ASP A 175 -12.19 -4.95 3.53
CA ASP A 175 -12.96 -4.14 4.47
C ASP A 175 -13.15 -2.70 3.95
N MET A 176 -12.11 -2.09 3.37
CA MET A 176 -12.21 -0.75 2.76
C MET A 176 -13.21 -0.73 1.59
N CYS A 177 -13.23 -1.76 0.74
CA CYS A 177 -14.20 -1.85 -0.35
C CYS A 177 -15.64 -2.03 0.15
N GLN A 178 -15.85 -2.74 1.26
CA GLN A 178 -17.15 -2.89 1.90
C GLN A 178 -17.62 -1.60 2.59
N GLU A 179 -16.71 -0.86 3.21
CA GLU A 179 -17.02 0.38 3.95
C GLU A 179 -17.22 1.57 3.02
N PHE A 180 -16.47 1.66 1.90
CA PHE A 180 -16.48 2.82 0.99
C PHE A 180 -16.98 2.44 -0.41
N HIS A 181 -18.28 2.55 -0.63
CA HIS A 181 -18.88 2.28 -1.95
C HIS A 181 -18.25 3.12 -3.07
N GLY A 182 -17.95 2.46 -4.19
CA GLY A 182 -17.35 3.09 -5.38
C GLY A 182 -15.84 3.34 -5.30
N PHE A 183 -15.23 3.13 -4.13
CA PHE A 183 -13.79 3.26 -3.92
C PHE A 183 -12.97 2.39 -4.88
N ALA A 184 -13.34 1.11 -5.00
CA ALA A 184 -12.60 0.14 -5.83
C ALA A 184 -12.60 0.52 -7.31
N GLY A 185 -13.74 0.98 -7.84
CA GLY A 185 -13.95 1.25 -9.28
C GLY A 185 -13.11 2.37 -9.86
N GLN A 186 -12.44 3.14 -9.02
CA GLN A 186 -11.69 4.32 -9.43
C GLN A 186 -10.18 4.22 -9.18
N LEU A 187 -9.72 3.13 -8.55
CA LEU A 187 -8.32 2.83 -8.33
C LEU A 187 -7.63 2.53 -9.65
N LEU A 188 -6.52 3.21 -9.92
CA LEU A 188 -5.63 2.96 -11.06
C LEU A 188 -4.46 2.06 -10.69
N SER A 189 -4.00 2.11 -9.43
CA SER A 189 -2.89 1.33 -8.90
C SER A 189 -3.24 0.74 -7.53
N LEU A 190 -3.02 -0.56 -7.36
CA LEU A 190 -3.20 -1.27 -6.09
C LEU A 190 -1.94 -2.08 -5.81
N VAL A 191 -1.37 -1.91 -4.61
CA VAL A 191 -0.23 -2.70 -4.15
C VAL A 191 -0.53 -3.25 -2.77
N LEU A 192 -0.61 -4.58 -2.65
CA LEU A 192 -0.84 -5.28 -1.39
C LEU A 192 0.41 -6.10 -1.06
N VAL A 193 0.97 -5.85 0.10
CA VAL A 193 2.14 -6.56 0.63
C VAL A 193 1.75 -7.15 1.97
N SER A 194 1.45 -8.44 1.94
CA SER A 194 1.29 -9.23 3.14
C SER A 194 2.63 -9.46 3.81
N GLN A 195 2.65 -9.29 5.12
CA GLN A 195 3.81 -9.49 5.97
C GLN A 195 3.61 -10.70 6.88
N PRO A 196 4.69 -11.33 7.35
CA PRO A 196 4.66 -12.28 8.45
C PRO A 196 3.76 -11.86 9.62
N SER A 197 2.93 -12.78 10.11
CA SER A 197 2.16 -12.59 11.34
C SER A 197 2.38 -13.75 12.30
N ASP A 198 2.73 -13.44 13.55
CA ASP A 198 2.71 -14.41 14.65
C ASP A 198 1.26 -14.72 15.09
N ALA A 199 0.31 -13.83 14.76
CA ALA A 199 -1.08 -13.94 15.16
C ALA A 199 -1.87 -14.90 14.26
N HIS A 200 -2.27 -16.04 14.83
CA HIS A 200 -3.01 -17.13 14.19
C HIS A 200 -4.49 -16.83 13.88
N GLY A 201 -4.92 -15.56 13.88
CA GLY A 201 -6.33 -15.16 13.80
C GLY A 201 -6.78 -14.79 12.40
N ARG A 202 -6.99 -15.76 11.51
CA ARG A 202 -7.45 -15.49 10.13
C ARG A 202 -8.96 -15.21 10.09
N LYS A 203 -9.36 -14.11 9.47
CA LYS A 203 -10.51 -14.14 8.57
C LYS A 203 -9.93 -14.37 7.18
N ARG A 204 -10.36 -15.41 6.47
CA ARG A 204 -9.93 -15.64 5.09
C ARG A 204 -11.05 -15.17 4.19
N HIS A 205 -10.91 -13.95 3.68
CA HIS A 205 -11.85 -13.34 2.75
C HIS A 205 -11.44 -13.59 1.29
N THR A 206 -11.08 -14.83 0.95
CA THR A 206 -10.50 -15.15 -0.36
C THR A 206 -11.47 -14.84 -1.50
N TYR A 207 -12.75 -15.20 -1.36
CA TYR A 207 -13.74 -14.92 -2.38
C TYR A 207 -14.13 -13.45 -2.39
N GLU A 208 -14.27 -12.84 -1.21
CA GLU A 208 -14.59 -11.42 -1.07
C GLU A 208 -13.46 -10.53 -1.60
N PHE A 209 -12.21 -11.01 -1.58
CA PHE A 209 -11.09 -10.38 -2.27
C PHE A 209 -11.26 -10.44 -3.79
N GLY A 210 -11.69 -11.58 -4.33
CA GLY A 210 -12.09 -11.70 -5.73
C GLY A 210 -13.19 -10.71 -6.10
N ASP A 211 -14.25 -10.64 -5.28
CA ASP A 211 -15.36 -9.70 -5.45
C ASP A 211 -14.87 -8.25 -5.40
N ALA A 212 -13.97 -7.90 -4.46
CA ALA A 212 -13.38 -6.57 -4.37
C ALA A 212 -12.50 -6.24 -5.58
N LEU A 213 -11.70 -7.19 -6.09
CA LEU A 213 -10.90 -7.01 -7.30
C LEU A 213 -11.77 -6.85 -8.55
N SER A 214 -12.88 -7.58 -8.67
CA SER A 214 -13.81 -7.45 -9.80
C SER A 214 -14.42 -6.05 -9.90
N GLN A 215 -14.53 -5.34 -8.76
CA GLN A 215 -15.00 -3.97 -8.70
C GLN A 215 -13.95 -2.96 -9.18
N CYS A 216 -12.66 -3.34 -9.29
CA CYS A 216 -11.55 -2.48 -9.70
C CYS A 216 -11.48 -2.25 -11.22
N THR A 217 -12.54 -1.69 -11.80
CA THR A 217 -12.71 -1.55 -13.26
C THR A 217 -11.72 -0.59 -13.93
N ALA A 218 -11.20 0.40 -13.19
CA ALA A 218 -10.19 1.35 -13.68
C ALA A 218 -8.74 0.88 -13.44
N LEU A 219 -8.53 -0.28 -12.82
CA LEU A 219 -7.22 -0.72 -12.37
C LEU A 219 -6.30 -1.03 -13.55
N SER A 220 -5.13 -0.39 -13.52
CA SER A 220 -4.09 -0.52 -14.55
C SER A 220 -2.83 -1.18 -14.03
N HIS A 221 -2.56 -1.06 -12.73
CA HIS A 221 -1.38 -1.63 -12.09
C HIS A 221 -1.77 -2.39 -10.83
N LEU A 222 -1.39 -3.66 -10.76
CA LEU A 222 -1.62 -4.50 -9.59
C LEU A 222 -0.28 -5.10 -9.12
N GLY A 223 0.02 -4.89 -7.84
CA GLY A 223 1.13 -5.53 -7.14
C GLY A 223 0.63 -6.38 -5.99
N LEU A 224 0.97 -7.66 -5.98
CA LEU A 224 0.63 -8.58 -4.90
C LEU A 224 1.91 -9.24 -4.40
N THR A 225 2.21 -9.06 -3.12
CA THR A 225 3.24 -9.81 -2.39
C THR A 225 2.55 -10.56 -1.27
N LEU A 226 2.52 -11.88 -1.34
CA LEU A 226 1.78 -12.73 -0.40
C LEU A 226 2.74 -13.44 0.56
N ALA A 227 2.44 -13.40 1.86
CA ALA A 227 3.13 -14.18 2.87
C ALA A 227 2.68 -15.65 2.84
N HIS A 228 3.41 -16.55 3.51
CA HIS A 228 3.10 -17.98 3.45
C HIS A 228 1.69 -18.30 3.99
N HIS A 229 1.25 -17.57 5.01
CA HIS A 229 -0.04 -17.77 5.65
C HIS A 229 -1.23 -17.18 4.88
N ASP A 230 -1.01 -16.26 3.95
CA ASP A 230 -2.11 -15.66 3.16
C ASP A 230 -2.47 -16.48 1.92
N VAL A 231 -1.62 -17.42 1.57
CA VAL A 231 -1.88 -18.32 0.45
C VAL A 231 -2.71 -19.48 0.92
N ASP A 232 -3.95 -19.53 0.43
CA ASP A 232 -4.76 -20.73 0.44
C ASP A 232 -4.95 -21.30 -0.97
N LEU A 233 -5.46 -22.52 -1.02
CA LEU A 233 -5.69 -23.23 -2.27
C LEU A 233 -6.69 -22.49 -3.19
N PRO A 234 -7.84 -21.99 -2.68
CA PRO A 234 -8.74 -21.16 -3.48
C PRO A 234 -8.06 -19.94 -4.11
N LEU A 235 -7.25 -19.19 -3.37
CA LEU A 235 -6.55 -18.01 -3.89
C LEU A 235 -5.64 -18.38 -5.07
N CYS A 236 -4.83 -19.44 -4.92
CA CYS A 236 -3.96 -19.93 -5.99
C CYS A 236 -4.71 -20.24 -7.29
N HIS A 237 -5.87 -20.89 -7.16
CA HIS A 237 -6.67 -21.35 -8.30
C HIS A 237 -7.55 -20.27 -8.91
N MET A 238 -8.02 -19.32 -8.12
CA MET A 238 -8.99 -18.33 -8.57
C MET A 238 -8.34 -17.03 -9.06
N LEU A 239 -7.17 -16.67 -8.54
CA LEU A 239 -6.48 -15.42 -8.89
C LEU A 239 -6.31 -15.23 -10.42
N PRO A 240 -5.91 -16.23 -11.24
CA PRO A 240 -5.86 -16.07 -12.69
C PRO A 240 -7.20 -15.66 -13.32
N THR A 241 -8.31 -16.15 -12.77
CA THR A 241 -9.66 -15.83 -13.25
C THR A 241 -10.00 -14.38 -12.92
N TRP A 242 -9.81 -13.95 -11.67
CA TRP A 242 -10.06 -12.58 -11.26
C TRP A 242 -9.18 -11.57 -11.99
N LEU A 243 -7.92 -11.93 -12.30
CA LEU A 243 -7.04 -11.11 -13.12
C LEU A 243 -7.59 -10.89 -14.54
N SER A 244 -8.28 -11.89 -15.11
CA SER A 244 -8.89 -11.79 -16.43
C SER A 244 -10.08 -10.82 -16.46
N GLU A 245 -10.70 -10.58 -15.31
CA GLU A 245 -11.84 -9.67 -15.16
C GLU A 245 -11.42 -8.20 -15.07
N ILE A 246 -10.12 -7.89 -15.03
CA ILE A 246 -9.60 -6.51 -14.97
C ILE A 246 -9.24 -6.05 -16.39
N PRO A 247 -10.15 -5.39 -17.13
CA PRO A 247 -9.99 -5.14 -18.57
C PRO A 247 -8.89 -4.13 -18.90
N GLY A 248 -8.42 -3.39 -17.90
CA GLY A 248 -7.44 -2.31 -18.00
C GLY A 248 -6.04 -2.68 -17.52
N LEU A 249 -5.79 -3.93 -17.10
CA LEU A 249 -4.53 -4.28 -16.46
C LEU A 249 -3.34 -4.20 -17.44
N VAL A 250 -2.43 -3.25 -17.18
CA VAL A 250 -1.22 -2.97 -17.97
C VAL A 250 0.04 -3.45 -17.26
N GLY A 251 0.08 -3.35 -15.93
CA GLY A 251 1.21 -3.78 -15.12
C GLY A 251 0.78 -4.77 -14.05
N PHE A 252 1.45 -5.91 -13.99
CA PHE A 252 1.21 -6.92 -12.97
C PHE A 252 2.52 -7.31 -12.29
N ARG A 253 2.54 -7.27 -10.96
CA ARG A 253 3.64 -7.73 -10.14
C ARG A 253 3.11 -8.73 -9.14
N PHE A 254 3.70 -9.91 -9.14
CA PHE A 254 3.33 -11.00 -8.25
C PHE A 254 4.57 -11.54 -7.56
N ARG A 255 4.51 -11.62 -6.23
CA ARG A 255 5.48 -12.30 -5.37
C ARG A 255 4.74 -13.23 -4.42
N GLY A 256 4.99 -14.53 -4.53
CA GLY A 256 4.32 -15.54 -3.71
C GLY A 256 5.30 -16.44 -2.97
N PRO A 257 4.86 -17.16 -1.93
CA PRO A 257 5.65 -18.18 -1.26
C PRO A 257 5.88 -19.40 -2.19
N ALA A 258 7.02 -20.06 -2.02
CA ALA A 258 7.46 -21.15 -2.91
C ALA A 258 6.42 -22.28 -3.06
N VAL A 259 5.64 -22.56 -2.01
CA VAL A 259 4.60 -23.61 -1.99
C VAL A 259 3.50 -23.43 -3.04
N MET A 260 3.31 -22.20 -3.55
CA MET A 260 2.33 -21.93 -4.61
C MET A 260 2.59 -22.70 -5.89
N VAL A 261 3.85 -23.06 -6.16
CA VAL A 261 4.25 -23.74 -7.40
C VAL A 261 3.42 -25.01 -7.67
N ARG A 262 3.02 -25.71 -6.60
CA ARG A 262 2.24 -26.95 -6.66
C ARG A 262 0.77 -26.73 -7.06
N HIS A 263 0.30 -25.49 -6.96
CA HIS A 263 -1.10 -25.12 -7.17
C HIS A 263 -1.30 -24.15 -8.33
N CYS A 264 -0.22 -23.70 -8.98
CA CYS A 264 -0.26 -22.73 -10.06
C CYS A 264 -0.34 -23.35 -11.47
N GLY A 265 -0.82 -24.59 -11.61
CA GLY A 265 -1.01 -25.23 -12.94
C GLY A 265 -1.95 -24.43 -13.85
N ARG A 266 -3.00 -23.83 -13.27
CA ARG A 266 -3.95 -22.97 -13.99
C ARG A 266 -3.31 -21.68 -14.53
N TRP A 267 -2.28 -21.16 -13.86
CA TRP A 267 -1.57 -19.97 -14.33
C TRP A 267 -0.90 -20.19 -15.68
N ILE A 268 -0.28 -21.35 -15.85
CA ILE A 268 0.36 -21.73 -17.13
C ILE A 268 -0.70 -21.88 -18.23
N GLN A 269 -1.85 -22.50 -17.91
CA GLN A 269 -2.96 -22.62 -18.85
C GLN A 269 -3.49 -21.25 -19.31
N CYS A 270 -3.70 -20.32 -18.36
CA CYS A 270 -4.13 -18.96 -18.69
C CYS A 270 -3.05 -18.17 -19.43
N ALA A 271 -1.77 -18.35 -19.10
CA ALA A 271 -0.66 -17.68 -19.81
C ALA A 271 -0.61 -18.01 -21.30
N GLY A 272 -0.98 -19.25 -21.66
CA GLY A 272 -1.11 -19.73 -23.04
C GLY A 272 -2.37 -19.26 -23.77
N ASP A 273 -3.28 -18.56 -23.11
CA ASP A 273 -4.44 -17.94 -23.74
C ASP A 273 -4.11 -16.48 -24.12
N GLU A 274 -4.21 -16.15 -25.40
CA GLU A 274 -3.94 -14.79 -25.93
C GLU A 274 -4.93 -13.75 -25.40
N ALA A 275 -6.17 -14.17 -25.08
CA ALA A 275 -7.18 -13.28 -24.54
C ALA A 275 -6.91 -12.90 -23.08
N TRP A 276 -6.23 -13.78 -22.33
CA TRP A 276 -5.89 -13.53 -20.93
C TRP A 276 -4.94 -12.33 -20.83
N LEU A 277 -5.27 -11.33 -20.01
CA LEU A 277 -4.41 -10.16 -19.79
C LEU A 277 -3.88 -9.49 -21.09
N ARG A 278 -4.72 -9.40 -22.13
CA ARG A 278 -4.33 -8.90 -23.47
C ARG A 278 -3.67 -7.50 -23.51
N LYS A 279 -3.87 -6.68 -22.48
CA LYS A 279 -3.30 -5.31 -22.39
C LYS A 279 -2.02 -5.23 -21.57
N LEU A 280 -1.55 -6.36 -21.02
CA LEU A 280 -0.40 -6.39 -20.14
C LEU A 280 0.87 -6.01 -20.90
N LYS A 281 1.59 -5.00 -20.39
CA LYS A 281 2.85 -4.50 -20.95
C LYS A 281 4.05 -4.75 -20.06
N SER A 282 3.83 -4.92 -18.75
CA SER A 282 4.91 -5.24 -17.82
C SER A 282 4.49 -6.32 -16.82
N LEU A 283 5.37 -7.31 -16.63
CA LEU A 283 5.17 -8.43 -15.73
C LEU A 283 6.39 -8.57 -14.81
N LEU A 284 6.15 -8.65 -13.50
CA LEU A 284 7.08 -9.25 -12.55
C LEU A 284 6.37 -10.45 -11.94
N CYS A 285 6.95 -11.63 -12.01
CA CYS A 285 6.40 -12.80 -11.34
C CYS A 285 7.55 -13.53 -10.67
N SER A 286 7.47 -13.68 -9.36
CA SER A 286 8.42 -14.49 -8.60
C SER A 286 7.72 -15.31 -7.53
N VAL A 287 8.16 -16.54 -7.37
CA VAL A 287 7.67 -17.49 -6.37
C VAL A 287 8.87 -17.94 -5.53
N GLY A 288 8.75 -17.91 -4.21
CA GLY A 288 9.83 -18.27 -3.28
C GLY A 288 10.82 -17.15 -2.94
N ASP A 289 10.57 -15.92 -3.38
CA ASP A 289 11.31 -14.72 -2.96
C ASP A 289 10.70 -14.02 -1.73
N THR A 290 9.90 -14.76 -0.93
CA THR A 290 9.32 -14.21 0.29
C THR A 290 10.25 -14.45 1.48
N PRO A 291 10.40 -13.48 2.41
CA PRO A 291 11.33 -13.55 3.54
C PRO A 291 11.13 -14.76 4.45
N GLU A 292 9.93 -15.36 4.44
CA GLU A 292 9.52 -16.45 5.32
C GLU A 292 9.73 -17.84 4.76
N THR A 293 10.18 -17.98 3.51
CA THR A 293 10.33 -19.32 2.95
C THR A 293 11.42 -20.01 3.77
N ASP A 294 11.04 -20.95 4.64
CA ASP A 294 11.97 -21.83 5.36
C ASP A 294 12.99 -22.28 4.32
N TRP A 295 14.22 -21.81 4.48
CA TRP A 295 15.26 -21.95 3.47
C TRP A 295 15.48 -23.43 3.13
N ARG A 296 15.18 -24.33 4.08
CA ARG A 296 15.19 -25.79 3.90
C ARG A 296 14.11 -26.24 2.93
N ASN A 297 12.88 -25.76 3.11
CA ASN A 297 11.79 -26.02 2.18
C ASN A 297 12.10 -25.41 0.81
N ARG A 298 12.67 -24.19 0.75
CA ARG A 298 13.07 -23.55 -0.51
C ARG A 298 14.07 -24.40 -1.29
N GLN A 299 15.12 -24.93 -0.65
CA GLN A 299 16.10 -25.79 -1.33
C GLN A 299 15.47 -27.05 -1.92
N SER A 300 14.49 -27.65 -1.24
CA SER A 300 13.84 -28.88 -1.72
C SER A 300 12.97 -28.67 -2.96
N ILE A 301 12.42 -27.47 -3.18
CA ILE A 301 11.51 -27.16 -4.30
C ILE A 301 12.04 -26.10 -5.27
N ILE A 302 13.29 -25.63 -5.11
CA ILE A 302 13.83 -24.57 -5.96
C ILE A 302 13.82 -24.95 -7.44
N GLY A 303 14.06 -26.23 -7.75
CA GLY A 303 13.97 -26.74 -9.12
C GLY A 303 12.54 -26.66 -9.68
N GLU A 304 11.53 -26.99 -8.87
CA GLU A 304 10.11 -26.86 -9.25
C GLU A 304 9.74 -25.40 -9.48
N VAL A 305 10.17 -24.50 -8.60
CA VAL A 305 9.93 -23.05 -8.68
C VAL A 305 10.51 -22.48 -9.97
N LEU A 306 11.80 -22.70 -10.23
CA LEU A 306 12.46 -22.19 -11.44
C LEU A 306 11.84 -22.76 -12.71
N ALA A 307 11.49 -24.06 -12.71
CA ALA A 307 10.84 -24.69 -13.85
C ALA A 307 9.45 -24.09 -14.11
N TRP A 308 8.68 -23.82 -13.06
CA TRP A 308 7.37 -23.19 -13.18
C TRP A 308 7.47 -21.73 -13.65
N GLU A 309 8.35 -20.92 -13.03
CA GLU A 309 8.57 -19.52 -13.42
C GLU A 309 8.97 -19.41 -14.89
N THR A 310 9.92 -20.26 -15.32
CA THR A 310 10.35 -20.33 -16.72
C THR A 310 9.18 -20.66 -17.65
N ARG A 311 8.44 -21.74 -17.37
CA ARG A 311 7.28 -22.14 -18.19
C ARG A 311 6.19 -21.07 -18.24
N PHE A 312 5.93 -20.40 -17.12
CA PHE A 312 4.93 -19.34 -17.04
C PHE A 312 5.36 -18.10 -17.85
N ILE A 313 6.61 -17.66 -17.68
CA ILE A 313 7.17 -16.52 -18.41
C ILE A 313 7.24 -16.82 -19.91
N ASP A 314 7.71 -18.00 -20.30
CA ASP A 314 7.80 -18.42 -21.71
C ASP A 314 6.41 -18.44 -22.36
N ALA A 315 5.40 -18.98 -21.68
CA ALA A 315 4.02 -18.96 -22.17
C ALA A 315 3.50 -17.51 -22.32
N MET A 316 3.80 -16.63 -21.36
CA MET A 316 3.39 -15.23 -21.43
C MET A 316 4.03 -14.49 -22.61
N VAL A 317 5.34 -14.66 -22.82
CA VAL A 317 6.13 -13.98 -23.87
C VAL A 317 5.79 -14.53 -25.26
N THR A 318 5.54 -15.83 -25.39
CA THR A 318 5.18 -16.47 -26.67
C THR A 318 3.98 -15.79 -27.34
N HIS A 319 2.97 -15.42 -26.55
CA HIS A 319 1.76 -14.76 -27.03
C HIS A 319 1.79 -13.23 -26.93
N ARG A 320 2.84 -12.66 -26.31
CA ARG A 320 2.96 -11.22 -26.03
C ARG A 320 4.43 -10.78 -26.21
N PRO A 321 4.93 -10.69 -27.44
CA PRO A 321 6.35 -10.38 -27.69
C PRO A 321 6.78 -9.00 -27.18
N ASP A 322 5.84 -8.05 -27.05
CA ASP A 322 6.10 -6.71 -26.49
C ASP A 322 6.07 -6.67 -24.95
N LEU A 323 5.83 -7.81 -24.28
CA LEU A 323 5.75 -7.88 -22.83
C LEU A 323 7.13 -7.64 -22.20
N LYS A 324 7.24 -6.60 -21.39
CA LYS A 324 8.45 -6.36 -20.58
C LYS A 324 8.43 -7.20 -19.32
N VAL A 325 9.26 -8.24 -19.29
CA VAL A 325 9.53 -9.02 -18.07
C VAL A 325 10.52 -8.26 -17.18
N LEU A 326 10.16 -8.12 -15.91
CA LEU A 326 10.95 -7.46 -14.87
C LEU A 326 11.55 -8.53 -13.96
N TYR A 327 12.84 -8.40 -13.66
CA TYR A 327 13.59 -9.25 -12.74
C TYR A 327 13.98 -8.44 -11.50
#